data_AF-X1P948-F1
#
_entry.id   AF-X1P948-F1
#
_cell.length_a   1.000
_cell.length_b   1.000
_cell.length_c   1.000
_cell.angle_alpha   90.00
_cell.angle_beta   90.00
_cell.angle_gamma   90.00
#
_symmetry.space_group_name_H-M   'P 1'
#
loop_
_entity.id
_entity.type
_entity.pdbx_description
1 polymer ?
#
loop_
_entity_poly.entity_id
_entity_poly.type
_entity_poly.pdbx_seq_one_letter_code
_entity_poly.pdbx_strand_id
1 'polypeptide(L)'
;GINGFGRVGRLTLRAVNQYHNGKLEVAAINDLTDTKTNAHLLKWDSTYGKYAGEVEATEDSIIIDGKEVKVLSERNPGNISWHDYGVDIVIESTGLFTDAAKAAAHLQGGAKKVLISAPARNEDITIVLGVNEAQYQPDKHKIISNASCTTNCIAPVVKVLHQSFGVSKGLMTTIHAYTNDQRLLDMFHHDLRRARAAALNIVPTTTGAARAVTQVIPELKGKLHGLAFR
;
A
#
# COMPACT_ATOMS: atom_id res chain seq x y z
N GLY A 1 0.32 -0.07 13.32
CA GLY A 1 1.68 0.32 12.93
C GLY A 1 1.78 0.48 11.43
N ILE A 2 2.71 1.31 10.95
CA ILE A 2 2.96 1.51 9.51
C ILE A 2 4.44 1.23 9.25
N ASN A 3 4.75 0.28 8.37
CA ASN A 3 6.11 0.04 7.90
C ASN A 3 6.30 0.68 6.53
N GLY A 4 7.27 1.59 6.42
CA GLY A 4 7.49 2.45 5.25
C GLY A 4 6.58 3.66 5.27
N PHE A 5 7.10 4.81 5.69
CA PHE A 5 6.36 6.07 5.79
C PHE A 5 6.46 6.92 4.52
N GLY A 6 6.34 6.25 3.38
CA GLY A 6 6.30 6.85 2.04
C GLY A 6 4.94 7.44 1.67
N ARG A 7 4.63 7.56 0.37
CA ARG A 7 3.33 8.11 -0.10
C ARG A 7 2.14 7.38 0.52
N VAL A 8 2.10 6.05 0.47
CA VAL A 8 0.96 5.27 0.98
C VAL A 8 0.91 5.30 2.51
N GLY A 9 2.05 5.15 3.20
CA GLY A 9 2.12 5.19 4.66
C GLY A 9 1.60 6.52 5.23
N ARG A 10 2.07 7.66 4.71
CA ARG A 10 1.62 8.99 5.17
C ARG A 10 0.13 9.23 4.91
N LEU A 11 -0.37 8.83 3.75
CA LEU A 11 -1.79 8.98 3.42
C LEU A 11 -2.68 8.04 4.23
N THR A 12 -2.18 6.86 4.58
CA THR A 12 -2.87 5.96 5.52
C THR A 12 -3.03 6.62 6.88
N LEU A 13 -1.98 7.23 7.43
CA LEU A 13 -2.07 7.95 8.70
C LEU A 13 -3.08 9.11 8.61
N ARG A 14 -2.98 9.95 7.56
CA ARG A 14 -3.93 11.04 7.34
C ARG A 14 -5.38 10.55 7.27
N ALA A 15 -5.63 9.45 6.55
CA ALA A 15 -6.96 8.88 6.42
C ALA A 15 -7.49 8.33 7.75
N VAL A 16 -6.65 7.66 8.54
CA VAL A 16 -7.02 7.18 9.88
C VAL A 16 -7.43 8.36 10.77
N ASN A 17 -6.62 9.42 10.82
CA ASN A 17 -6.92 10.60 11.64
C ASN A 17 -8.18 11.33 11.17
N GLN A 18 -8.39 11.45 9.86
CA GLN A 18 -9.51 12.22 9.31
C GLN A 18 -10.85 11.47 9.37
N TYR A 19 -10.86 10.17 9.08
CA TYR A 19 -12.10 9.41 8.86
C TYR A 19 -12.37 8.35 9.92
N HIS A 20 -11.36 7.96 10.71
CA HIS A 20 -11.44 6.85 11.65
C HIS A 20 -10.90 7.16 13.05
N ASN A 21 -10.78 8.45 13.39
CA ASN A 21 -10.36 8.88 14.72
C ASN A 21 -11.26 8.26 15.81
N GLY A 22 -10.63 7.72 16.86
CA GLY A 22 -11.32 7.03 17.95
C GLY A 22 -11.75 5.59 17.64
N LYS A 23 -11.59 5.11 16.39
CA LYS A 23 -11.77 3.69 16.03
C LYS A 23 -10.46 3.01 15.69
N LEU A 24 -9.56 3.73 15.03
CA LEU A 24 -8.22 3.29 14.67
C LEU A 24 -7.22 4.34 15.14
N GLU A 25 -6.05 3.86 15.55
CA GLU A 25 -4.95 4.69 16.01
C GLU A 25 -3.63 4.17 15.41
N VAL A 26 -2.78 5.09 14.95
CA VAL A 26 -1.44 4.76 14.49
C VAL A 26 -0.48 4.99 15.65
N ALA A 27 -0.14 3.93 16.38
CA ALA A 27 0.75 4.04 17.55
C ALA A 27 2.24 4.16 17.18
N ALA A 28 2.67 3.53 16.08
CA ALA A 28 4.07 3.52 15.65
C ALA A 28 4.21 3.49 14.13
N ILE A 29 5.25 4.17 13.63
CA ILE A 29 5.72 4.13 12.25
C ILE A 29 7.18 3.66 12.22
N ASN A 30 7.56 2.95 11.16
CA ASN A 30 8.94 2.57 10.91
C ASN A 30 9.38 3.11 9.54
N ASP A 31 10.45 3.90 9.51
CA ASP A 31 11.06 4.41 8.28
C ASP A 31 12.56 4.67 8.48
N LEU A 32 13.33 4.62 7.39
CA LEU A 32 14.79 4.85 7.46
C LEU A 32 15.16 6.33 7.46
N THR A 33 14.16 7.19 7.36
CA THR A 33 14.27 8.65 7.43
C THR A 33 14.13 9.13 8.87
N ASP A 34 14.81 10.23 9.23
CA ASP A 34 14.73 10.79 10.58
C ASP A 34 13.33 11.36 10.91
N THR A 35 13.04 11.44 12.21
CA THR A 35 11.75 11.90 12.76
C THR A 35 11.34 13.29 12.26
N LYS A 36 12.27 14.25 12.18
CA LYS A 36 11.98 15.62 11.74
C LYS A 36 11.59 15.66 10.27
N THR A 37 12.31 14.93 9.43
CA THR A 37 11.98 14.82 8.01
C THR A 37 10.64 14.09 7.81
N ASN A 38 10.36 13.02 8.55
CA ASN A 38 9.05 12.34 8.49
C ASN A 38 7.89 13.27 8.88
N ALA A 39 8.04 14.06 9.96
CA ALA A 39 7.06 15.06 10.37
C ALA A 39 6.85 16.13 9.30
N HIS A 40 7.94 16.63 8.70
CA HIS A 40 7.87 17.59 7.61
C HIS A 40 7.10 17.03 6.40
N LEU A 41 7.42 15.81 5.96
CA LEU A 41 6.77 15.15 4.82
C LEU A 41 5.31 14.76 5.09
N LEU A 42 4.91 14.63 6.36
CA LEU A 42 3.52 14.47 6.77
C LEU A 42 2.77 15.81 6.72
N LYS A 43 3.37 16.89 7.26
CA LYS A 43 2.76 18.22 7.30
C LYS A 43 2.56 18.81 5.91
N TRP A 44 3.48 18.55 4.98
CA TRP A 44 3.48 19.16 3.65
C TRP A 44 3.40 18.11 2.54
N ASP A 45 2.25 18.07 1.86
CA ASP A 45 1.98 17.16 0.75
C ASP A 45 1.72 17.93 -0.55
N SER A 46 2.53 17.72 -1.58
CA SER A 46 2.38 18.41 -2.87
C SER A 46 1.09 18.07 -3.63
N THR A 47 0.47 16.92 -3.35
CA THR A 47 -0.76 16.48 -4.04
C THR A 47 -2.00 16.81 -3.23
N TYR A 48 -1.97 16.58 -1.92
CA TYR A 48 -3.15 16.69 -1.04
C TYR A 48 -3.08 17.88 -0.08
N GLY A 49 -2.15 18.80 -0.32
CA GLY A 49 -1.96 20.00 0.47
C GLY A 49 -1.46 19.73 1.89
N LYS A 50 -1.32 20.83 2.64
CA LYS A 50 -0.88 20.83 4.03
C LYS A 50 -1.81 19.96 4.90
N TYR A 51 -1.25 19.22 5.86
CA TYR A 51 -2.04 18.61 6.94
C TYR A 51 -2.74 19.70 7.75
N ALA A 52 -4.06 19.56 7.94
CA ALA A 52 -4.88 20.62 8.52
C ALA A 52 -4.59 20.88 10.01
N GLY A 53 -4.22 19.83 10.74
CA GLY A 53 -3.92 19.88 12.17
C GLY A 53 -2.47 20.21 12.48
N GLU A 54 -2.06 20.00 13.73
CA GLU A 54 -0.70 20.24 14.19
C GLU A 54 0.21 19.02 14.08
N VAL A 55 1.46 19.26 13.70
CA VAL A 55 2.48 18.21 13.52
C VAL A 55 3.79 18.76 14.03
N GLU A 56 4.32 18.13 15.07
CA GLU A 56 5.59 18.46 15.70
C GLU A 56 6.46 17.20 15.78
N ALA A 57 7.78 17.37 15.67
CA ALA A 57 8.73 16.28 15.80
C ALA A 57 9.44 16.37 17.15
N THR A 58 9.57 15.24 17.83
CA THR A 58 10.52 15.05 18.93
C THR A 58 11.78 14.35 18.39
N GLU A 59 12.64 13.85 19.28
CA GLU A 59 13.78 13.03 18.90
C GLU A 59 13.33 11.71 18.24
N ASP A 60 12.32 11.05 18.80
CA ASP A 60 11.94 9.67 18.48
C ASP A 60 10.43 9.46 18.24
N SER A 61 9.65 10.55 18.14
CA SER A 61 8.21 10.54 17.91
C SER A 61 7.73 11.73 17.06
N ILE A 62 6.55 11.59 16.47
CA ILE A 62 5.81 12.70 15.86
C ILE A 62 4.57 12.95 16.71
N ILE A 63 4.37 14.18 17.18
CA ILE A 63 3.16 14.61 17.86
C ILE A 63 2.19 15.15 16.82
N ILE A 64 1.03 14.51 16.68
CA ILE A 64 0.01 14.84 15.70
C ILE A 64 -1.28 15.16 16.45
N ASP A 65 -1.71 16.41 16.40
CA ASP A 65 -2.90 16.89 17.12
C ASP A 65 -2.87 16.52 18.63
N GLY A 66 -1.68 16.64 19.25
CA GLY A 66 -1.44 16.29 20.65
C GLY A 66 -1.26 14.80 20.95
N LYS A 67 -1.37 13.92 19.95
CA LYS A 67 -1.15 12.47 20.09
C LYS A 67 0.25 12.08 19.65
N GLU A 68 0.93 11.29 20.46
CA GLU A 68 2.27 10.82 20.16
C GLU A 68 2.25 9.57 19.27
N VAL A 69 3.04 9.57 18.20
CA VAL A 69 3.27 8.43 17.31
C VAL A 69 4.75 8.11 17.30
N LYS A 70 5.13 6.91 17.73
CA LYS A 70 6.54 6.51 17.80
C LYS A 70 7.16 6.39 16.41
N VAL A 71 8.39 6.87 16.23
CA VAL A 71 9.17 6.68 15.01
C VAL A 71 10.32 5.70 15.27
N LEU A 72 10.32 4.62 14.50
CA LEU A 72 11.34 3.57 14.53
C LEU A 72 12.17 3.64 13.24
N SER A 73 13.41 3.14 13.30
CA SER A 73 14.31 3.11 12.14
C SER A 73 15.01 1.76 11.99
N GLU A 74 14.19 0.74 11.71
CA GLU A 74 14.64 -0.64 11.58
C GLU A 74 14.51 -1.17 10.16
N ARG A 75 15.61 -1.75 9.66
CA ARG A 75 15.65 -2.34 8.30
C ARG A 75 15.00 -3.72 8.24
N ASN A 76 15.16 -4.50 9.31
CA ASN A 76 14.61 -5.84 9.38
C ASN A 76 13.25 -5.80 10.11
N PRO A 77 12.14 -6.11 9.43
CA PRO A 77 10.80 -6.06 10.04
C PRO A 77 10.64 -7.00 11.24
N GLY A 78 11.44 -8.07 11.33
CA GLY A 78 11.42 -9.00 12.47
C GLY A 78 12.04 -8.45 13.75
N ASN A 79 12.84 -7.39 13.67
CA ASN A 79 13.44 -6.74 14.83
C ASN A 79 12.51 -5.68 15.45
N ILE A 80 11.39 -5.37 14.80
CA ILE A 80 10.48 -4.34 15.27
C ILE A 80 9.51 -4.95 16.28
N SER A 81 9.67 -4.63 17.55
CA SER A 81 8.78 -5.06 18.64
C SER A 81 7.44 -4.33 18.63
N TRP A 82 6.59 -4.60 17.63
CA TRP A 82 5.25 -4.04 17.48
C TRP A 82 4.37 -4.15 18.74
N HIS A 83 4.47 -5.27 19.46
CA HIS A 83 3.76 -5.49 20.72
C HIS A 83 4.02 -4.39 21.76
N ASP A 84 5.26 -3.92 21.87
CA ASP A 84 5.66 -2.93 22.89
C ASP A 84 5.01 -1.56 22.64
N TYR A 85 4.52 -1.33 21.41
CA TYR A 85 3.78 -0.14 21.00
C TYR A 85 2.27 -0.39 20.87
N GLY A 86 1.76 -1.54 21.35
CA GLY A 86 0.35 -1.89 21.26
C GLY A 86 -0.17 -2.09 19.82
N VAL A 87 0.71 -2.44 18.88
CA VAL A 87 0.33 -2.57 17.46
C VAL A 87 -0.27 -3.94 17.17
N ASP A 88 -1.57 -3.95 16.87
CA ASP A 88 -2.27 -5.16 16.42
C ASP A 88 -2.14 -5.43 14.91
N ILE A 89 -2.18 -4.36 14.10
CA ILE A 89 -2.18 -4.44 12.63
C ILE A 89 -1.02 -3.61 12.09
N VAL A 90 -0.23 -4.22 11.20
CA VAL A 90 0.82 -3.53 10.44
C VAL A 90 0.35 -3.28 9.01
N ILE A 91 0.46 -2.03 8.57
CA ILE A 91 0.37 -1.69 7.15
C ILE A 91 1.78 -1.76 6.57
N GLU A 92 2.03 -2.75 5.73
CA GLU A 92 3.28 -2.94 5.02
C GLU A 92 3.26 -2.14 3.71
N SER A 93 3.88 -0.96 3.73
CA SER A 93 3.89 0.00 2.62
C SER A 93 5.29 0.42 2.17
N THR A 94 6.31 -0.38 2.47
CA THR A 94 7.68 -0.18 1.95
C THR A 94 7.79 -0.54 0.46
N GLY A 95 6.96 -1.49 0.00
CA GLY A 95 7.09 -2.13 -1.31
C GLY A 95 8.19 -3.20 -1.40
N LEU A 96 8.97 -3.40 -0.33
CA LEU A 96 10.06 -4.38 -0.27
C LEU A 96 9.58 -5.76 0.21
N PHE A 97 8.63 -5.78 1.14
CA PHE A 97 8.10 -7.00 1.76
C PHE A 97 6.76 -7.42 1.14
N THR A 98 6.73 -7.58 -0.18
CA THR A 98 5.54 -8.02 -0.94
C THR A 98 5.39 -9.54 -1.03
N ASP A 99 6.36 -10.30 -0.53
CA ASP A 99 6.22 -11.74 -0.31
C ASP A 99 5.74 -11.98 1.12
N ALA A 100 4.65 -12.72 1.28
CA ALA A 100 4.06 -12.98 2.59
C ALA A 100 5.01 -13.69 3.54
N ALA A 101 5.91 -14.55 3.05
CA ALA A 101 6.91 -15.21 3.89
C ALA A 101 7.87 -14.19 4.52
N LYS A 102 8.17 -13.09 3.81
CA LYS A 102 9.00 -12.00 4.35
C LYS A 102 8.17 -11.06 5.22
N ALA A 103 6.95 -10.73 4.82
CA ALA A 103 6.04 -9.90 5.60
C ALA A 103 5.65 -10.55 6.95
N ALA A 104 5.68 -11.88 7.03
CA ALA A 104 5.45 -12.66 8.26
C ALA A 104 6.42 -12.29 9.38
N ALA A 105 7.58 -11.70 9.07
CA ALA A 105 8.50 -11.18 10.07
C ALA A 105 7.84 -10.15 11.02
N HIS A 106 6.86 -9.37 10.55
CA HIS A 106 6.09 -8.47 11.43
C HIS A 106 5.30 -9.21 12.52
N LEU A 107 4.87 -10.45 12.25
CA LEU A 107 4.16 -11.27 13.24
C LEU A 107 5.09 -11.69 14.38
N GLN A 108 6.39 -11.86 14.11
CA GLN A 108 7.40 -12.17 15.13
C GLN A 108 7.58 -11.01 16.11
N GLY A 109 7.44 -9.77 15.62
CA GLY A 109 7.39 -8.56 16.43
C GLY A 109 6.11 -8.37 17.26
N GLY A 110 5.16 -9.29 17.16
CA GLY A 110 3.92 -9.28 17.95
C GLY A 110 2.71 -8.66 17.25
N ALA A 111 2.82 -8.25 15.99
CA ALA A 111 1.64 -7.86 15.22
C ALA A 111 0.72 -9.07 15.00
N LYS A 112 -0.60 -8.88 15.10
CA LYS A 112 -1.60 -9.93 14.87
C LYS A 112 -1.91 -10.12 13.39
N LYS A 113 -1.86 -9.04 12.61
CA LYS A 113 -2.15 -9.03 11.16
C LYS A 113 -1.23 -8.09 10.40
N VAL A 114 -0.99 -8.41 9.13
CA VAL A 114 -0.21 -7.61 8.19
C VAL A 114 -1.05 -7.35 6.94
N LEU A 115 -1.20 -6.08 6.57
CA LEU A 115 -1.86 -5.64 5.34
C LEU A 115 -0.80 -5.09 4.38
N ILE A 116 -0.53 -5.80 3.30
CA ILE A 116 0.43 -5.39 2.27
C ILE A 116 -0.26 -4.41 1.33
N SER A 117 0.29 -3.21 1.18
CA SER A 117 -0.29 -2.13 0.37
C SER A 117 0.04 -2.22 -1.13
N ALA A 118 0.30 -3.42 -1.62
CA ALA A 118 0.70 -3.73 -3.00
C ALA A 118 0.30 -5.18 -3.34
N PRO A 119 0.28 -5.56 -4.63
CA PRO A 119 0.12 -6.96 -5.02
C PRO A 119 1.18 -7.82 -4.32
N ALA A 120 0.73 -8.85 -3.61
CA ALA A 120 1.60 -9.73 -2.88
C ALA A 120 1.84 -11.06 -3.62
N ARG A 121 2.72 -11.88 -3.05
CA ARG A 121 2.89 -13.29 -3.40
C ARG A 121 2.82 -14.12 -2.12
N ASN A 122 2.27 -15.32 -2.24
CA ASN A 122 2.13 -16.29 -1.16
C ASN A 122 1.31 -15.78 0.05
N GLU A 123 0.55 -14.70 -0.13
CA GLU A 123 -0.36 -14.16 0.88
C GLU A 123 -1.55 -15.10 1.13
N ASP A 124 -2.16 -14.97 2.30
CA ASP A 124 -3.31 -15.80 2.67
C ASP A 124 -4.51 -15.48 1.75
N ILE A 125 -4.70 -14.19 1.46
CA ILE A 125 -5.75 -13.71 0.57
C ILE A 125 -5.42 -12.32 0.02
N THR A 126 -5.82 -12.06 -1.23
CA THR A 126 -5.94 -10.71 -1.77
C THR A 126 -7.40 -10.25 -1.65
N ILE A 127 -7.62 -9.07 -1.06
CA ILE A 127 -8.96 -8.48 -0.89
C ILE A 127 -9.06 -7.16 -1.65
N VAL A 128 -10.19 -6.98 -2.33
CA VAL A 128 -10.68 -5.68 -2.80
C VAL A 128 -12.07 -5.46 -2.22
N LEU A 129 -12.23 -4.38 -1.46
CA LEU A 129 -13.49 -4.01 -0.84
C LEU A 129 -14.57 -3.73 -1.91
N GLY A 130 -15.80 -4.18 -1.67
CA GLY A 130 -16.91 -4.17 -2.63
C GLY A 130 -16.87 -5.33 -3.64
N VAL A 131 -15.79 -6.13 -3.67
CA VAL A 131 -15.59 -7.23 -4.62
C VAL A 131 -15.67 -8.57 -3.93
N ASN A 132 -14.71 -8.88 -3.04
CA ASN A 132 -14.54 -10.19 -2.43
C ASN A 132 -14.29 -10.16 -0.91
N GLU A 133 -14.59 -9.05 -0.22
CA GLU A 133 -14.40 -8.87 1.22
C GLU A 133 -15.08 -9.95 2.07
N ALA A 134 -16.20 -10.52 1.59
CA ALA A 134 -16.90 -11.60 2.27
C ALA A 134 -16.08 -12.91 2.36
N GLN A 135 -15.00 -13.03 1.59
CA GLN A 135 -14.10 -14.19 1.64
C GLN A 135 -13.08 -14.09 2.78
N TYR A 136 -12.94 -12.93 3.41
CA TYR A 136 -12.01 -12.74 4.51
C TYR A 136 -12.41 -13.55 5.75
N GLN A 137 -11.50 -14.40 6.22
CA GLN A 137 -11.68 -15.24 7.42
C GLN A 137 -10.68 -14.79 8.49
N PRO A 138 -11.13 -14.05 9.54
CA PRO A 138 -10.23 -13.45 10.52
C PRO A 138 -9.29 -14.44 11.23
N ASP A 139 -9.76 -15.66 11.48
CA ASP A 139 -9.00 -16.69 12.19
C ASP A 139 -7.93 -17.37 11.33
N LYS A 140 -8.08 -17.30 10.00
CA LYS A 140 -7.15 -17.93 9.04
C LYS A 140 -6.22 -16.93 8.38
N HIS A 141 -6.73 -15.77 8.01
CA HIS A 141 -6.00 -14.79 7.21
C HIS A 141 -5.29 -13.79 8.14
N LYS A 142 -3.96 -13.90 8.18
CA LYS A 142 -3.06 -13.03 8.94
C LYS A 142 -2.30 -12.07 8.05
N ILE A 143 -1.93 -12.48 6.84
CA ILE A 143 -1.18 -11.68 5.88
C ILE A 143 -2.04 -11.49 4.62
N ILE A 144 -2.48 -10.26 4.41
CA ILE A 144 -3.51 -9.92 3.42
C ILE A 144 -2.92 -8.90 2.46
N SER A 145 -3.09 -9.11 1.15
CA SER A 145 -2.81 -8.08 0.16
C SER A 145 -4.05 -7.23 -0.07
N ASN A 146 -3.88 -5.90 -0.05
CA ASN A 146 -4.91 -4.96 -0.49
C ASN A 146 -4.82 -4.67 -2.01
N ALA A 147 -4.23 -5.61 -2.76
CA ALA A 147 -4.00 -5.54 -4.20
C ALA A 147 -3.22 -4.28 -4.64
N SER A 148 -3.44 -3.82 -5.88
CA SER A 148 -2.91 -2.55 -6.39
C SER A 148 -4.01 -1.49 -6.51
N CYS A 149 -3.63 -0.22 -6.62
CA CYS A 149 -4.54 0.88 -6.96
C CYS A 149 -5.36 0.59 -8.24
N THR A 150 -4.72 0.09 -9.29
CA THR A 150 -5.41 -0.26 -10.54
C THR A 150 -6.36 -1.44 -10.36
N THR A 151 -6.01 -2.45 -9.55
CA THR A 151 -6.92 -3.57 -9.23
C THR A 151 -8.16 -3.06 -8.51
N ASN A 152 -7.99 -2.21 -7.49
CA ASN A 152 -9.10 -1.61 -6.74
C ASN A 152 -10.02 -0.77 -7.64
N CYS A 153 -9.46 -0.10 -8.66
CA CYS A 153 -10.24 0.66 -9.63
C CYS A 153 -11.07 -0.25 -10.57
N ILE A 154 -10.44 -1.27 -11.17
CA ILE A 154 -11.08 -2.03 -12.25
C ILE A 154 -11.95 -3.19 -11.76
N ALA A 155 -11.63 -3.80 -10.61
CA ALA A 155 -12.31 -5.00 -10.15
C ALA A 155 -13.82 -4.79 -9.89
N PRO A 156 -14.29 -3.68 -9.28
CA PRO A 156 -15.72 -3.42 -9.14
C PRO A 156 -16.45 -3.29 -10.48
N VAL A 157 -15.85 -2.57 -11.44
CA VAL A 157 -16.42 -2.41 -12.79
C VAL A 157 -16.58 -3.76 -13.48
N VAL A 158 -15.53 -4.56 -13.45
CA VAL A 158 -15.50 -5.89 -14.06
C VAL A 158 -16.46 -6.85 -13.36
N LYS A 159 -16.60 -6.78 -12.03
CA LYS A 159 -17.59 -7.56 -11.27
C LYS A 159 -19.01 -7.30 -11.78
N VAL A 160 -19.40 -6.04 -11.89
CA VAL A 160 -20.73 -5.66 -12.39
C VAL A 160 -20.95 -6.15 -13.82
N LEU A 161 -19.98 -5.91 -14.72
CA LEU A 161 -20.09 -6.38 -16.11
C LEU A 161 -20.19 -7.91 -16.21
N HIS A 162 -19.42 -8.63 -15.39
CA HIS A 162 -19.43 -10.09 -15.42
C HIS A 162 -20.74 -10.66 -14.88
N GLN A 163 -21.25 -10.13 -13.77
CA GLN A 163 -22.50 -10.58 -13.16
C GLN A 163 -23.72 -10.26 -14.03
N SER A 164 -23.72 -9.11 -14.70
CA SER A 164 -24.86 -8.68 -15.53
C SER A 164 -24.86 -9.29 -16.93
N PHE A 165 -23.68 -9.46 -17.54
CA PHE A 165 -23.58 -9.76 -18.98
C PHE A 165 -22.69 -10.95 -19.32
N GLY A 166 -21.87 -11.44 -18.38
CA GLY A 166 -20.89 -12.49 -18.65
C GLY A 166 -19.73 -12.01 -19.52
N VAL A 167 -18.64 -11.58 -18.89
CA VAL A 167 -17.38 -11.28 -19.60
C VAL A 167 -16.77 -12.54 -20.24
N SER A 168 -16.58 -12.49 -21.56
CA SER A 168 -15.87 -13.52 -22.34
C SER A 168 -14.37 -13.25 -22.44
N LYS A 169 -13.97 -12.06 -22.90
CA LYS A 169 -12.58 -11.58 -22.96
C LYS A 169 -12.53 -10.06 -22.71
N GLY A 170 -11.42 -9.57 -22.18
CA GLY A 170 -11.20 -8.14 -21.96
C GLY A 170 -9.72 -7.75 -21.99
N LEU A 171 -9.44 -6.60 -22.58
CA LEU A 171 -8.14 -5.94 -22.56
C LEU A 171 -8.30 -4.59 -21.88
N MET A 172 -7.52 -4.33 -20.84
CA MET A 172 -7.54 -3.04 -20.14
C MET A 172 -6.24 -2.27 -20.35
N THR A 173 -6.37 -0.96 -20.49
CA THR A 173 -5.24 -0.03 -20.50
C THR A 173 -5.46 1.00 -19.41
N THR A 174 -4.47 1.16 -18.52
CA THR A 174 -4.48 2.26 -17.55
C THR A 174 -3.52 3.35 -18.00
N ILE A 175 -4.01 4.58 -18.09
CA ILE A 175 -3.18 5.78 -18.11
C ILE A 175 -2.99 6.19 -16.66
N HIS A 176 -1.77 6.10 -16.16
CA HIS A 176 -1.49 6.08 -14.73
C HIS A 176 -0.45 7.14 -14.39
N ALA A 177 -0.66 7.93 -13.33
CA ALA A 177 0.35 8.89 -12.89
C ALA A 177 1.70 8.23 -12.60
N TYR A 178 2.80 8.96 -12.75
CA TYR A 178 4.11 8.44 -12.39
C TYR A 178 4.22 8.18 -10.88
N THR A 179 5.10 7.24 -10.50
CA THR A 179 5.29 6.82 -9.10
C THR A 179 6.76 6.80 -8.71
N ASN A 180 7.06 6.67 -7.42
CA ASN A 180 8.44 6.60 -6.89
C ASN A 180 9.30 5.47 -7.49
N ASP A 181 8.69 4.45 -8.10
CA ASP A 181 9.41 3.39 -8.81
C ASP A 181 10.08 3.88 -10.11
N GLN A 182 9.56 4.94 -10.74
CA GLN A 182 10.18 5.57 -11.92
C GLN A 182 11.35 6.47 -11.51
N ARG A 183 12.00 7.11 -12.50
CA ARG A 183 13.13 8.01 -12.28
C ARG A 183 12.78 9.44 -12.65
N LEU A 184 13.20 10.40 -11.83
CA LEU A 184 13.02 11.82 -12.14
C LEU A 184 13.79 12.21 -13.41
N LEU A 185 15.02 11.70 -13.54
CA LEU A 185 15.90 11.84 -14.71
C LEU A 185 16.30 10.46 -15.21
N ASP A 186 16.81 10.36 -16.44
CA ASP A 186 17.27 9.10 -17.01
C ASP A 186 18.33 8.43 -16.09
N MET A 187 18.01 7.27 -15.53
CA MET A 187 18.83 6.58 -14.53
C MET A 187 18.55 5.07 -14.51
N PHE A 188 19.50 4.28 -14.03
CA PHE A 188 19.37 2.83 -13.92
C PHE A 188 18.03 2.36 -13.32
N HIS A 189 17.38 1.45 -14.05
CA HIS A 189 16.21 0.69 -13.64
C HIS A 189 16.18 -0.61 -14.45
N HIS A 190 15.70 -1.72 -13.86
CA HIS A 190 15.67 -3.03 -14.53
C HIS A 190 14.67 -3.08 -15.71
N ASP A 191 13.52 -2.40 -15.58
CA ASP A 191 12.67 -2.03 -16.72
C ASP A 191 13.25 -0.76 -17.38
N LEU A 192 13.85 -0.93 -18.57
CA LEU A 192 14.51 0.13 -19.34
C LEU A 192 13.58 1.28 -19.74
N ARG A 193 12.26 1.07 -19.73
CA ARG A 193 11.31 2.15 -20.03
C ARG A 193 11.06 2.99 -18.78
N ARG A 194 10.99 2.38 -17.60
CA ARG A 194 10.91 3.10 -16.31
C ARG A 194 12.21 3.82 -15.94
N ALA A 195 13.32 3.48 -16.60
CA ALA A 195 14.60 4.17 -16.49
C ALA A 195 14.56 5.60 -17.04
N ARG A 196 13.58 5.94 -17.88
CA ARG A 196 13.46 7.26 -18.52
C ARG A 196 12.83 8.30 -17.57
N ALA A 197 13.15 9.58 -17.81
CA ALA A 197 12.63 10.73 -17.06
C ALA A 197 11.09 10.73 -17.04
N ALA A 198 10.53 10.51 -15.84
CA ALA A 198 9.13 10.18 -15.66
C ALA A 198 8.16 11.31 -16.04
N ALA A 199 8.54 12.56 -15.82
CA ALA A 199 7.67 13.72 -16.05
C ALA A 199 7.70 14.23 -17.50
N LEU A 200 8.48 13.59 -18.39
CA LEU A 200 8.70 14.02 -19.77
C LEU A 200 8.34 12.94 -20.82
N ASN A 201 7.91 11.75 -20.38
CA ASN A 201 7.67 10.62 -21.26
C ASN A 201 6.33 9.96 -20.95
N ILE A 202 5.68 9.45 -22.01
CA ILE A 202 4.71 8.37 -21.86
C ILE A 202 5.52 7.07 -21.78
N VAL A 203 5.38 6.31 -20.70
CA VAL A 203 6.19 5.11 -20.43
C VAL A 203 5.30 3.86 -20.47
N PRO A 204 5.30 3.09 -21.58
CA PRO A 204 4.52 1.86 -21.67
C PRO A 204 5.18 0.77 -20.84
N THR A 205 4.48 0.23 -19.84
CA THR A 205 5.00 -0.82 -18.94
C THR A 205 3.92 -1.85 -18.63
N THR A 206 4.30 -2.93 -17.96
CA THR A 206 3.39 -3.98 -17.53
C THR A 206 2.53 -3.50 -16.35
N THR A 207 1.31 -4.04 -16.26
CA THR A 207 0.46 -3.90 -15.08
C THR A 207 0.07 -5.28 -14.54
N GLY A 208 0.20 -5.44 -13.22
CA GLY A 208 -0.28 -6.64 -12.53
C GLY A 208 -1.80 -6.69 -12.38
N ALA A 209 -2.50 -5.58 -12.67
CA ALA A 209 -3.91 -5.42 -12.32
C ALA A 209 -4.82 -6.47 -12.97
N ALA A 210 -4.65 -6.74 -14.27
CA ALA A 210 -5.47 -7.74 -14.95
C ALA A 210 -5.30 -9.15 -14.36
N ARG A 211 -4.08 -9.51 -13.91
CA ARG A 211 -3.82 -10.76 -13.20
C ARG A 211 -4.44 -10.75 -11.81
N ALA A 212 -4.25 -9.66 -11.06
CA ALA A 212 -4.79 -9.52 -9.70
C ALA A 212 -6.33 -9.52 -9.65
N VAL A 213 -7.01 -9.02 -10.69
CA VAL A 213 -8.49 -9.13 -10.80
C VAL A 213 -8.92 -10.59 -10.77
N THR A 214 -8.15 -11.50 -11.37
CA THR A 214 -8.47 -12.93 -11.37
C THR A 214 -8.26 -13.60 -10.00
N GLN A 215 -7.52 -12.98 -9.08
CA GLN A 215 -7.41 -13.45 -7.70
C GLN A 215 -8.67 -13.09 -6.89
N VAL A 216 -9.28 -11.93 -7.16
CA VAL A 216 -10.48 -11.47 -6.46
C VAL A 216 -11.79 -11.86 -7.14
N ILE A 217 -11.76 -12.20 -8.43
CA ILE A 217 -12.88 -12.74 -9.22
C ILE A 217 -12.38 -13.96 -10.03
N PRO A 218 -12.31 -15.15 -9.42
CA PRO A 218 -11.70 -16.34 -10.02
C PRO A 218 -12.30 -16.78 -11.36
N GLU A 219 -13.59 -16.53 -11.58
CA GLU A 219 -14.34 -16.85 -12.82
C GLU A 219 -13.80 -16.15 -14.08
N LEU A 220 -12.95 -15.14 -13.89
CA LEU A 220 -12.33 -14.36 -14.96
C LEU A 220 -10.90 -14.80 -15.29
N LYS A 221 -10.41 -15.88 -14.67
CA LYS A 221 -9.08 -16.43 -14.96
C LYS A 221 -8.91 -16.71 -16.45
N GLY A 222 -7.86 -16.14 -17.05
CA GLY A 222 -7.56 -16.28 -18.48
C GLY A 222 -8.39 -15.40 -19.42
N LYS A 223 -9.35 -14.61 -18.90
CA LYS A 223 -10.23 -13.76 -19.72
C LYS A 223 -9.72 -12.32 -19.84
N LEU A 224 -8.86 -11.88 -18.92
CA LEU A 224 -8.42 -10.49 -18.83
C LEU A 224 -6.91 -10.35 -19.04
N HIS A 225 -6.53 -9.32 -19.79
CA HIS A 225 -5.15 -8.87 -19.92
C HIS A 225 -5.07 -7.34 -19.84
N GLY A 226 -3.86 -6.78 -19.66
CA GLY A 226 -3.75 -5.33 -19.65
C GLY A 226 -2.34 -4.76 -19.67
N LEU A 227 -2.31 -3.45 -19.94
CA LEU A 227 -1.13 -2.63 -20.13
C LEU A 227 -1.24 -1.36 -19.28
N ALA A 228 -0.11 -0.74 -18.97
CA ALA A 228 -0.06 0.58 -18.35
C ALA A 228 0.78 1.54 -19.20
N PHE A 229 0.35 2.79 -19.25
CA PHE A 229 1.15 3.91 -19.70
C PHE A 229 1.31 4.84 -18.50
N ARG A 230 2.56 5.01 -18.06
CA ARG A 230 2.89 6.02 -17.05
C ARG A 230 3.15 7.37 -17.68
#